data_AF-A0A7X6Z3H3-F1
#
_entry.id   AF-A0A7X6Z3H3-F1
#
_cell.length_a   1.000
_cell.length_b   1.000
_cell.length_c   1.000
_cell.angle_alpha   90.00
_cell.angle_beta   90.00
_cell.angle_gamma   90.00
#
_symmetry.space_group_name_H-M   'P 1'
#
loop_
_entity.id
_entity.type
_entity.pdbx_description
1 polymer ?
#
loop_
_entity_poly.entity_id
_entity_poly.type
_entity_poly.pdbx_seq_one_letter_code
_entity_poly.pdbx_strand_id
1 'polypeptide(L)'
;MGEIFEGKKKLRFIASLVLFLLLLGTFGYKILLEIGFLDALYMTVITVSTVGYAEVAQMDNEAKMFSIFLIFVSLGTVGYLFSSIVSSLLEGDLRLAWRMKRMNKDIFKLRNHYIICGAGETGLNAIRQFKKSKV
;
A
#
# COMPACT_ATOMS: atom_id res chain seq x y z
N MET A 1 4.94 17.07 2.90
CA MET A 1 5.96 16.01 2.65
C MET A 1 5.92 14.91 3.73
N GLY A 2 5.63 15.24 5.00
CA GLY A 2 5.42 14.25 6.08
C GLY A 2 4.19 13.36 5.88
N GLU A 3 3.04 13.93 5.48
CA GLU A 3 1.78 13.17 5.33
C GLU A 3 1.85 12.04 4.29
N ILE A 4 2.44 12.28 3.12
CA ILE A 4 2.61 11.26 2.06
C ILE A 4 3.53 10.11 2.53
N PHE A 5 4.54 10.42 3.37
CA PHE A 5 5.47 9.40 3.87
C PHE A 5 4.86 8.59 5.00
N GLU A 6 4.01 9.20 5.84
CA GLU A 6 3.21 8.50 6.84
C GLU A 6 2.16 7.59 6.19
N GLY A 7 1.46 8.07 5.14
CA GLY A 7 0.48 7.26 4.41
C GLY A 7 1.09 5.97 3.86
N LYS A 8 2.30 6.03 3.29
CA LYS A 8 3.02 4.84 2.81
C LYS A 8 3.45 3.89 3.93
N LYS A 9 3.86 4.40 5.09
CA LYS A 9 4.21 3.57 6.25
C LYS A 9 2.98 2.86 6.81
N LYS A 10 1.85 3.58 6.94
CA LYS A 10 0.55 3.03 7.37
C LYS A 10 0.06 1.96 6.40
N LEU A 11 0.09 2.24 5.09
CA LEU A 11 -0.32 1.27 4.06
C LEU A 11 0.55 0.00 4.09
N ARG A 12 1.87 0.15 4.25
CA ARG A 12 2.79 -0.99 4.40
C ARG A 12 2.50 -1.82 5.65
N PHE A 13 2.23 -1.16 6.78
CA PHE A 13 1.87 -1.83 8.03
C PHE A 13 0.58 -2.65 7.87
N ILE A 14 -0.43 -2.07 7.22
CA ILE A 14 -1.73 -2.74 7.04
C ILE A 14 -1.62 -3.88 6.02
N ALA A 15 -0.87 -3.69 4.94
CA ALA A 15 -0.57 -4.78 4.01
C ALA A 15 0.17 -5.94 4.72
N SER A 16 1.10 -5.64 5.64
CA SER A 16 1.74 -6.69 6.44
C SER A 16 0.78 -7.37 7.42
N LEU A 17 -0.20 -6.64 7.96
CA LEU A 17 -1.23 -7.19 8.83
C LEU A 17 -2.18 -8.12 8.06
N VAL A 18 -2.59 -7.74 6.84
CA VAL A 18 -3.38 -8.62 5.96
C VAL A 18 -2.59 -9.89 5.61
N LEU A 19 -1.31 -9.77 5.26
CA LEU A 19 -0.46 -10.93 5.00
C LEU A 19 -0.36 -11.86 6.22
N PHE A 20 -0.21 -11.27 7.42
CA PHE A 20 -0.21 -12.03 8.67
C PHE A 20 -1.54 -12.76 8.90
N LEU A 21 -2.69 -12.11 8.66
CA LEU A 21 -4.00 -12.75 8.76
C LEU A 21 -4.19 -13.89 7.74
N LEU A 22 -3.68 -13.74 6.52
CA LEU A 22 -3.72 -14.81 5.51
C LEU A 22 -2.89 -16.02 5.94
N LEU A 23 -1.69 -15.79 6.49
CA LEU A 23 -0.87 -16.87 7.02
C LEU A 23 -1.53 -17.54 8.23
N LEU A 24 -2.01 -16.75 9.19
CA LEU A 24 -2.68 -17.24 10.40
C LEU A 24 -3.95 -18.03 10.05
N GLY A 25 -4.76 -17.55 9.11
CA GLY A 25 -5.91 -18.27 8.56
C GLY A 25 -5.50 -19.59 7.92
N THR A 26 -4.48 -19.57 7.06
CA THR A 26 -4.04 -20.75 6.30
C THR A 26 -3.51 -21.83 7.25
N PHE A 27 -2.67 -21.46 8.21
CA PHE A 27 -2.17 -22.41 9.20
C PHE A 27 -3.27 -22.88 10.15
N GLY A 28 -4.17 -21.98 10.58
CA GLY A 28 -5.31 -22.32 11.43
C GLY A 28 -6.22 -23.35 10.78
N TYR A 29 -6.69 -23.09 9.55
CA TYR A 29 -7.54 -24.05 8.82
C TYR A 29 -6.81 -25.36 8.50
N LYS A 30 -5.53 -25.31 8.15
CA LYS A 30 -4.76 -26.53 7.89
C LYS A 30 -4.69 -27.43 9.14
N ILE A 31 -4.51 -26.86 10.33
CA ILE A 31 -4.40 -27.61 11.59
C ILE A 31 -5.78 -28.09 12.05
N LEU A 32 -6.79 -27.22 12.01
CA LEU A 32 -8.13 -27.53 12.53
C LEU A 32 -8.93 -28.47 11.63
N LEU A 33 -8.76 -28.37 10.31
CA LEU A 33 -9.52 -29.18 9.34
C LEU A 33 -8.69 -30.29 8.69
N GLU A 34 -7.41 -30.41 9.04
CA GLU A 34 -6.45 -31.39 8.48
C GLU A 34 -6.41 -31.44 6.94
N ILE A 35 -6.66 -30.31 6.28
CA ILE A 35 -6.72 -30.19 4.83
C ILE A 35 -5.37 -29.86 4.17
N GLY A 36 -5.30 -29.99 2.85
CA GLY A 36 -4.15 -29.57 2.05
C GLY A 36 -3.83 -28.08 2.22
N PHE A 37 -2.56 -27.70 2.01
CA PHE A 37 -2.14 -26.30 2.15
C PHE A 37 -2.88 -25.37 1.17
N LEU A 38 -3.12 -25.83 -0.05
CA LEU A 38 -3.79 -25.04 -1.08
C LEU A 38 -5.27 -24.84 -0.75
N ASP A 39 -5.91 -25.88 -0.20
CA ASP A 39 -7.30 -25.82 0.29
C ASP A 39 -7.44 -24.90 1.50
N ALA A 40 -6.50 -24.96 2.44
CA ALA A 40 -6.48 -24.05 3.60
C ALA A 40 -6.25 -22.59 3.20
N LEU A 41 -5.37 -22.35 2.22
CA LEU A 41 -5.16 -21.00 1.68
C LEU A 41 -6.41 -20.51 0.96
N TYR A 42 -7.02 -21.36 0.14
CA TYR A 42 -8.27 -21.05 -0.55
C TYR A 42 -9.39 -20.73 0.45
N MET A 43 -9.57 -21.57 1.49
CA MET A 43 -10.52 -21.35 2.59
C MET A 43 -10.30 -19.99 3.26
N THR A 44 -9.05 -19.66 3.55
CA THR A 44 -8.70 -18.36 4.15
C THR A 44 -9.07 -17.21 3.23
N VAL A 45 -8.75 -17.30 1.94
CA VAL A 45 -9.03 -16.25 0.97
C VAL A 45 -10.54 -16.04 0.82
N ILE A 46 -11.34 -17.10 0.69
CA ILE A 46 -12.80 -16.96 0.56
C ILE A 46 -13.46 -16.41 1.82
N THR A 47 -12.91 -16.70 3.02
CA THR A 47 -13.38 -16.12 4.28
C THR A 47 -13.03 -14.65 4.39
N VAL A 48 -11.75 -14.30 4.17
CA VAL A 48 -11.24 -12.93 4.29
C VAL A 48 -11.84 -12.00 3.22
N SER A 49 -12.10 -12.52 2.01
CA SER A 49 -12.76 -11.79 0.92
C SER A 49 -14.28 -11.68 1.06
N THR A 50 -14.87 -12.27 2.11
CA THR A 50 -16.32 -12.31 2.37
C THR A 50 -17.15 -13.08 1.34
N VAL A 51 -16.52 -13.92 0.52
CA VAL A 51 -17.21 -14.79 -0.46
C VAL A 51 -17.89 -15.98 0.24
N GLY A 52 -17.15 -16.69 1.11
CA GLY A 52 -17.72 -17.68 2.04
C GLY A 52 -18.33 -18.96 1.43
N TYR A 53 -17.64 -19.64 0.52
CA TYR A 53 -18.07 -20.97 0.05
C TYR A 53 -17.93 -22.05 1.13
N ALA A 54 -18.87 -23.01 1.15
CA ALA A 54 -18.87 -24.14 2.08
C ALA A 54 -18.24 -25.43 1.50
N GLU A 55 -17.49 -25.31 0.42
CA GLU A 55 -17.12 -26.44 -0.46
C GLU A 55 -15.79 -27.12 -0.10
N VAL A 56 -14.94 -26.48 0.71
CA VAL A 56 -13.55 -26.92 0.91
C VAL A 56 -13.44 -28.07 1.91
N ALA A 57 -14.16 -28.00 3.03
CA ALA A 57 -14.10 -28.99 4.09
C ALA A 57 -15.33 -28.89 5.01
N GLN A 58 -15.66 -29.99 5.69
CA GLN A 58 -16.68 -29.96 6.75
C GLN A 58 -16.12 -29.24 7.98
N MET A 59 -16.77 -28.15 8.36
CA MET A 59 -16.37 -27.40 9.56
C MET A 59 -16.86 -28.07 10.84
N ASP A 60 -15.91 -28.35 11.74
CA ASP A 60 -16.18 -28.69 13.13
C ASP A 60 -16.45 -27.43 13.98
N ASN A 61 -16.72 -27.61 15.27
CA ASN A 61 -17.05 -26.48 16.16
C ASN A 61 -15.84 -25.56 16.39
N GLU A 62 -14.63 -26.11 16.42
CA GLU A 62 -13.40 -25.33 16.63
C GLU A 62 -13.07 -24.45 15.42
N ALA A 63 -13.14 -24.99 14.20
CA ALA A 63 -12.95 -24.25 12.97
C ALA A 63 -14.02 -23.16 12.78
N LYS A 64 -15.27 -23.39 13.23
CA LYS A 64 -16.32 -22.35 13.23
C LYS A 64 -15.96 -21.19 14.15
N MET A 65 -15.55 -21.48 15.39
CA MET A 65 -15.14 -20.45 16.35
C MET A 65 -13.93 -19.66 15.85
N PHE A 66 -12.94 -20.36 15.28
CA PHE A 66 -11.80 -19.73 14.62
C PHE A 66 -12.22 -18.82 13.46
N SER A 67 -13.14 -19.28 12.60
CA SER A 67 -13.64 -18.53 11.46
C SER A 67 -14.37 -17.26 11.89
N ILE A 68 -15.19 -17.33 12.94
CA ILE A 68 -15.89 -16.15 13.51
C ILE A 68 -14.86 -15.10 13.92
N PHE A 69 -13.83 -15.50 14.67
CA PHE A 69 -12.76 -14.58 15.08
C PHE A 69 -12.03 -14.00 13.86
N LEU A 70 -11.64 -14.84 12.90
CA LEU A 70 -10.94 -14.42 11.70
C LEU A 70 -11.75 -13.39 10.90
N ILE A 71 -13.05 -13.62 10.73
CA ILE A 71 -13.97 -12.71 10.00
C ILE A 71 -14.00 -11.34 10.64
N PHE A 72 -14.20 -11.24 11.97
CA PHE A 72 -14.27 -9.94 12.64
C PHE A 72 -12.97 -9.13 12.49
N VAL A 73 -11.82 -9.79 12.62
CA VAL A 73 -10.52 -9.12 12.50
C VAL A 73 -10.20 -8.77 11.04
N SER A 74 -10.50 -9.68 10.10
CA SER A 74 -10.17 -9.49 8.69
C SER A 74 -11.05 -8.44 8.03
N LEU A 75 -12.35 -8.38 8.36
CA LEU A 75 -13.29 -7.45 7.75
C LEU A 75 -12.85 -5.99 7.95
N GLY A 76 -12.48 -5.62 9.18
CA GLY A 76 -11.99 -4.27 9.48
C GLY A 76 -10.66 -3.96 8.78
N THR A 77 -9.73 -4.92 8.80
CA THR A 77 -8.39 -4.74 8.23
C THR A 77 -8.42 -4.61 6.71
N VAL A 78 -9.12 -5.52 6.02
CA VAL A 78 -9.25 -5.53 4.55
C VAL A 78 -10.08 -4.35 4.08
N GLY A 79 -11.17 -4.02 4.77
CA GLY A 79 -11.98 -2.83 4.48
C GLY A 79 -11.16 -1.55 4.51
N TYR A 80 -10.36 -1.35 5.57
CA TYR A 80 -9.47 -0.20 5.66
C TYR A 80 -8.40 -0.17 4.56
N LEU A 81 -7.80 -1.34 4.26
CA LEU A 81 -6.81 -1.45 3.16
C LEU A 81 -7.43 -1.02 1.83
N PHE A 82 -8.63 -1.50 1.53
CA PHE A 82 -9.36 -1.16 0.30
C PHE A 82 -9.66 0.35 0.24
N SER A 83 -10.22 0.93 1.30
CA SER A 83 -10.49 2.38 1.37
C SER A 83 -9.22 3.21 1.19
N SER A 84 -8.09 2.79 1.77
CA SER A 84 -6.80 3.48 1.65
C SER A 84 -6.26 3.45 0.21
N ILE A 85 -6.42 2.31 -0.49
CA ILE A 85 -6.04 2.18 -1.89
C ILE A 85 -6.89 3.10 -2.76
N VAL A 86 -8.21 3.13 -2.55
CA VAL A 86 -9.14 3.98 -3.29
C VAL A 86 -8.81 5.47 -3.09
N SER A 87 -8.62 5.92 -1.85
CA SER A 87 -8.20 7.31 -1.55
C SER A 87 -6.87 7.66 -2.24
N SER A 88 -5.87 6.78 -2.17
CA SER A 88 -4.57 6.99 -2.83
C SER A 88 -4.66 7.12 -4.37
N LEU A 89 -5.62 6.42 -4.98
CA LEU A 89 -5.88 6.51 -6.42
C LEU A 89 -6.60 7.81 -6.80
N LEU A 90 -7.61 8.20 -6.02
CA LEU A 90 -8.41 9.41 -6.26
C LEU A 90 -7.62 10.70 -6.02
N GLU A 91 -6.77 10.73 -4.99
CA GLU A 91 -5.98 11.91 -4.60
C GLU A 91 -4.79 12.18 -5.55
N GLY A 92 -4.44 11.22 -6.43
CA GLY A 92 -3.33 11.39 -7.39
C GLY A 92 -1.95 11.45 -6.72
N ASP A 93 -1.86 11.08 -5.44
CA ASP A 93 -0.65 11.04 -4.62
C ASP A 93 0.47 10.23 -5.26
N LEU A 94 0.11 9.15 -5.97
CA LEU A 94 1.03 8.35 -6.74
C LEU A 94 1.72 9.17 -7.84
N ARG A 95 0.99 10.02 -8.56
CA ARG A 95 1.51 10.83 -9.67
C ARG A 95 2.46 11.91 -9.15
N LEU A 96 2.11 12.56 -8.03
CA LEU A 96 2.98 13.53 -7.35
C LEU A 96 4.26 12.87 -6.81
N ALA A 97 4.14 11.72 -6.14
CA ALA A 97 5.28 10.98 -5.63
C ALA A 97 6.21 10.48 -6.75
N TRP A 98 5.66 10.02 -7.87
CA TRP A 98 6.44 9.62 -9.05
C TRP A 98 7.13 10.83 -9.68
N ARG A 99 6.44 11.96 -9.82
CA ARG A 99 7.02 13.21 -10.33
C ARG A 99 8.18 13.68 -9.46
N MET A 100 8.01 13.66 -8.14
CA MET A 100 9.06 14.01 -7.17
C MET A 100 10.26 13.06 -7.26
N LYS A 101 10.03 11.75 -7.38
CA LYS A 101 11.11 10.77 -7.52
C LYS A 101 11.90 10.96 -8.81
N ARG A 102 11.19 11.25 -9.92
CA ARG A 102 11.81 11.58 -11.21
C ARG A 102 12.62 12.88 -11.11
N MET A 103 12.01 13.94 -10.58
CA MET A 103 12.65 15.24 -10.37
C MET A 103 13.93 15.11 -9.53
N ASN A 104 13.88 14.40 -8.39
CA ASN A 104 15.07 14.19 -7.55
C ASN A 104 16.17 13.40 -8.27
N LYS A 105 15.80 12.39 -9.07
CA LYS A 105 16.76 11.64 -9.89
C LYS A 105 17.43 12.53 -10.94
N ASP A 106 16.68 13.44 -11.55
CA ASP A 106 17.20 14.38 -12.53
C ASP A 106 18.07 15.46 -11.87
N ILE A 107 17.67 15.99 -10.71
CA ILE A 107 18.47 16.90 -9.89
C ILE A 107 19.81 16.26 -9.50
N PHE A 108 19.82 14.98 -9.13
CA PHE A 108 21.05 14.27 -8.72
C PHE A 108 22.09 14.14 -9.85
N LYS A 109 21.67 14.29 -11.12
CA LYS A 109 22.57 14.27 -12.28
C LYS A 109 23.16 15.64 -12.59
N LEU A 110 22.57 16.71 -12.09
CA LEU A 110 23.05 18.07 -12.33
C LEU A 110 24.34 18.30 -11.52
N ARG A 111 25.40 18.76 -12.18
CA ARG A 111 26.63 19.23 -11.55
C ARG A 111 26.89 20.66 -12.01
N ASN A 112 27.45 21.47 -11.12
CA ASN A 112 27.82 22.86 -11.39
C ASN A 112 26.64 23.70 -11.98
N HIS A 113 25.48 23.63 -11.32
CA HIS A 113 24.26 24.31 -11.77
C HIS A 113 23.78 25.32 -10.72
N TYR A 114 23.02 26.31 -11.18
CA TYR A 114 22.37 27.30 -10.32
C TYR A 114 20.88 27.01 -10.20
N ILE A 115 20.35 27.08 -8.97
CA ILE A 115 18.92 26.96 -8.69
C ILE A 115 18.36 28.35 -8.44
N ILE A 116 17.39 28.77 -9.24
CA ILE A 116 16.69 30.05 -9.07
C ILE A 116 15.31 29.76 -8.47
N CYS A 117 15.10 30.20 -7.23
CA CYS A 117 13.83 30.04 -6.53
C CYS A 117 12.96 31.27 -6.75
N GLY A 118 12.00 31.17 -7.68
CA GLY A 118 11.01 32.21 -7.96
C GLY A 118 11.07 32.75 -9.39
N ALA A 119 9.90 32.98 -10.00
CA ALA A 119 9.74 33.43 -11.39
C ALA A 119 9.21 34.88 -11.49
N GLY A 120 9.41 35.69 -10.45
CA GLY A 120 9.09 37.12 -10.48
C GLY A 120 10.09 37.93 -11.31
N GLU A 121 9.92 39.26 -11.33
CA GLU A 121 10.78 40.18 -12.11
C GLU A 121 12.27 39.98 -11.82
N THR A 122 12.66 39.89 -10.55
CA THR A 122 14.05 39.66 -10.12
C THR A 122 14.58 38.32 -10.64
N GLY A 123 13.77 37.25 -10.58
CA GLY A 123 14.14 35.92 -11.07
C GLY A 123 14.30 35.89 -12.59
N LEU A 124 13.42 36.56 -13.33
CA LEU A 124 13.50 36.70 -14.78
C LEU A 124 14.75 37.48 -15.22
N ASN A 125 15.09 38.56 -14.52
CA ASN A 125 16.30 39.32 -14.79
C ASN A 125 17.56 38.51 -14.49
N ALA A 126 17.59 37.75 -13.39
CA ALA A 126 18.69 36.82 -13.09
C ALA A 126 18.86 35.76 -14.20
N ILE A 127 17.78 35.15 -14.68
CA ILE A 127 17.82 34.19 -15.80
C ILE A 127 18.41 34.83 -17.07
N ARG A 128 17.98 36.07 -17.41
CA ARG A 128 18.51 36.79 -18.57
C ARG A 128 20.01 37.08 -18.44
N GLN A 129 20.45 37.46 -17.24
CA GLN A 129 21.87 37.66 -16.96
C GLN A 129 22.65 36.37 -17.13
N PHE A 130 22.25 35.27 -16.49
CA PHE A 130 22.95 33.98 -16.64
C PHE A 130 23.05 33.51 -18.10
N LYS A 131 21.99 33.70 -18.92
CA LYS A 131 22.05 33.41 -20.37
C LYS A 131 23.05 34.29 -21.12
N LYS A 132 23.21 35.56 -20.74
CA LYS A 132 24.19 36.47 -21.33
C LYS A 132 25.62 36.14 -20.91
N SER A 133 25.82 35.73 -19.65
CA SER A 133 27.14 35.53 -19.07
C SER A 133 27.88 34.27 -19.55
N LYS A 134 27.21 33.35 -20.27
CA LYS A 134 27.77 32.04 -20.72
C LYS A 134 28.57 31.32 -19.60
N VAL A 135 28.06 31.36 -18.37
CA VAL A 135 28.56 30.56 -17.24
C VAL A 135 27.98 29.16 -17.32
#